data_AF-A0A832DX29-F1
#
_entry.id   AF-A0A832DX29-F1
#
_cell.length_a   1.000
_cell.length_b   1.000
_cell.length_c   1.000
_cell.angle_alpha   90.00
_cell.angle_beta   90.00
_cell.angle_gamma   90.00
#
_symmetry.space_group_name_H-M   'P 1'
#
loop_
_entity.id
_entity.type
_entity.pdbx_description
1 polymer ?
#
loop_
_entity_poly.entity_id
_entity_poly.type
_entity_poly.pdbx_seq_one_letter_code
_entity_poly.pdbx_strand_id
1 'polypeptide(L)'
;MGQMILDLGADVVELAAFIPLQQAVAPLREVAFRPDAWLPDEIRTLRRMFEQDASLEEMASALGRGRAGVSTKFYQLGLRRNSRHPWTDLDDAELVQRYGTEPTAQLAQDLGRSCSATYARASALGLAELASPPYSEWEVAQLRSGYAAGVPVNQIAQLIGRTFASVNTAAYKLAIRHASHPDGWSADEATRALALANDGHRYLAIIEIMVDEGFPRRSKAGLGPKLRKMGYGRGWGRSWIPEEDDLIRRAYADGASLTPLKERLGRGICSIRWRADELGLRGTHVNKAGWCTEPAWTKEQTRVLRDSYGKIPNPDLAKKLGRSVKAIYTLAHTLGLEYGNRRPYSADEDLALRIAWKHDLTIDQTAAAIGRAAPAVFKRMQKLGLSWSSPDRPRLPVAFDGSPKLSHLLALDRSDLPAVNDLTPQRKRGRPKANAALTPQQQAGA
;
A
#
# COMPACT_ATOMS: atom_id res chain seq x y z
N MET A 1 82.23 -8.64 -32.86
CA MET A 1 80.84 -9.12 -33.02
C MET A 1 80.13 -8.89 -31.69
N GLY A 2 79.09 -8.09 -31.52
CA GLY A 2 78.41 -7.13 -32.39
C GLY A 2 77.71 -6.12 -31.46
N GLN A 3 77.84 -4.82 -31.76
CA GLN A 3 77.05 -3.77 -31.14
C GLN A 3 75.64 -3.84 -31.72
N MET A 4 74.64 -4.09 -30.88
CA MET A 4 73.24 -3.88 -31.23
C MET A 4 72.94 -2.39 -31.08
N ILE A 5 73.19 -1.63 -32.14
CA ILE A 5 72.66 -0.28 -32.33
C ILE A 5 71.17 -0.44 -32.62
N LEU A 6 70.32 -0.16 -31.65
CA LEU A 6 68.89 0.02 -31.90
C LEU A 6 68.69 1.43 -32.45
N ASP A 7 68.65 1.50 -33.78
CA ASP A 7 68.18 2.62 -34.56
C ASP A 7 66.67 2.78 -34.31
N LEU A 8 66.33 3.73 -33.43
CA LEU A 8 64.97 4.22 -33.22
C LEU A 8 65.00 5.72 -33.49
N GLY A 9 65.17 6.09 -34.76
CA GLY A 9 64.81 7.39 -35.28
C GLY A 9 63.30 7.62 -35.10
N ALA A 10 62.90 8.07 -33.92
CA ALA A 10 61.57 8.63 -33.72
C ALA A 10 61.62 10.09 -34.21
N ASP A 11 60.97 10.34 -35.35
CA ASP A 11 60.67 11.71 -35.79
C ASP A 11 59.81 12.38 -34.72
N VAL A 12 60.43 13.27 -33.93
CA VAL A 12 59.73 14.09 -32.95
C VAL A 12 58.96 15.16 -33.72
N VAL A 13 57.67 14.91 -33.95
CA VAL A 13 56.76 15.93 -34.48
C VAL A 13 56.23 16.73 -33.29
N GLU A 14 56.67 17.99 -33.14
CA GLU A 14 56.07 18.92 -32.19
C GLU A 14 54.61 19.19 -32.60
N LEU A 15 53.66 18.63 -31.85
CA LEU A 15 52.25 18.93 -32.00
C LEU A 15 51.98 20.31 -31.39
N ALA A 16 51.47 21.24 -32.20
CA ALA A 16 51.12 22.59 -31.76
C ALA A 16 50.20 22.56 -30.52
N ALA A 17 50.49 23.42 -29.54
CA ALA A 17 49.77 23.47 -28.27
C ALA A 17 48.27 23.69 -28.51
N PHE A 18 47.45 22.81 -27.95
CA PHE A 18 46.00 22.96 -27.94
C PHE A 18 45.63 24.17 -27.08
N ILE A 19 45.25 25.28 -27.73
CA ILE A 19 44.67 26.44 -27.08
C ILE A 19 43.15 26.23 -27.10
N PRO A 20 42.51 25.87 -25.97
CA PRO A 20 41.07 25.72 -25.94
C PRO A 20 40.42 27.06 -26.28
N LEU A 21 39.50 27.04 -27.25
CA LEU A 21 38.63 28.20 -27.51
C LEU A 21 37.99 28.63 -26.20
N GLN A 22 38.17 29.91 -25.82
CA GLN A 22 37.46 30.52 -24.70
C GLN A 22 35.95 30.42 -24.99
N GLN A 23 35.31 29.35 -24.51
CA GLN A 23 33.87 29.30 -24.42
C GLN A 23 33.45 30.34 -23.38
N ALA A 24 32.60 31.27 -23.79
CA ALA A 24 31.98 32.22 -22.87
C ALA A 24 31.31 31.42 -21.74
N VAL A 25 31.87 31.54 -20.53
CA VAL A 25 31.35 30.87 -19.34
C VAL A 25 30.01 31.53 -19.02
N ALA A 26 28.92 30.89 -19.42
CA ALA A 26 27.61 31.26 -18.92
C ALA A 26 27.65 31.18 -17.38
N PRO A 27 27.07 32.13 -16.64
CA PRO A 27 27.05 32.07 -15.18
C PRO A 27 26.45 30.73 -14.77
N LEU A 28 27.18 29.99 -13.92
CA LEU A 28 26.76 28.68 -13.42
C LEU A 28 25.33 28.81 -12.91
N ARG A 29 24.41 28.05 -13.50
CA ARG A 29 23.01 28.07 -13.11
C ARG A 29 22.92 27.67 -11.64
N GLU A 30 22.35 28.54 -10.81
CA GLU A 30 22.18 28.30 -9.38
C GLU A 30 21.44 26.96 -9.19
N VAL A 31 22.13 25.97 -8.61
CA VAL A 31 21.56 24.64 -8.39
C VAL A 31 20.46 24.83 -7.34
N ALA A 32 19.22 24.59 -7.72
CA ALA A 32 18.08 24.74 -6.83
C ALA A 32 18.34 23.98 -5.50
N PHE A 33 18.32 24.71 -4.38
CA PHE A 33 18.53 24.16 -3.05
C PHE A 33 17.59 22.97 -2.82
N ARG A 34 18.19 21.81 -2.60
CA ARG A 34 17.48 20.58 -2.27
C ARG A 34 17.55 20.40 -0.75
N PRO A 35 16.43 20.48 -0.01
CA PRO A 35 16.44 20.34 1.44
C PRO A 35 16.92 18.96 1.92
N ASP A 36 16.97 17.97 1.02
CA ASP A 36 17.50 16.62 1.23
C ASP A 36 19.02 16.50 0.93
N ALA A 37 19.65 17.51 0.31
CA ALA A 37 21.06 17.47 -0.04
C ALA A 37 21.95 17.57 1.20
N TRP A 38 23.05 16.81 1.22
CA TRP A 38 24.03 16.83 2.31
C TRP A 38 25.03 17.96 2.11
N LEU A 39 25.11 18.86 3.08
CA LEU A 39 26.07 19.95 3.11
C LEU A 39 27.47 19.42 3.44
N PRO A 40 28.55 20.06 2.91
CA PRO A 40 29.93 19.71 3.28
C PRO A 40 30.15 19.73 4.80
N ASP A 41 29.53 20.65 5.53
CA ASP A 41 29.67 20.82 6.98
C ASP A 41 29.02 19.69 7.76
N GLU A 42 27.87 19.21 7.29
CA GLU A 42 27.22 18.03 7.85
C GLU A 42 28.09 16.79 7.63
N ILE A 43 28.74 16.66 6.46
CA ILE A 43 29.68 15.56 6.20
C ILE A 43 30.91 15.65 7.10
N ARG A 44 31.47 16.84 7.32
CA ARG A 44 32.60 17.06 8.24
C ARG A 44 32.23 16.72 9.68
N THR A 45 31.07 17.18 10.14
CA THR A 45 30.54 16.90 11.47
C THR A 45 30.31 15.40 11.68
N LEU A 46 29.73 14.73 10.67
CA LEU A 46 29.50 13.29 10.70
C LEU A 46 30.81 12.49 10.76
N ARG A 47 31.87 12.91 10.05
CA ARG A 47 33.21 12.29 10.14
C ARG A 47 33.86 12.50 11.50
N ARG A 48 33.84 13.73 12.03
CA ARG A 48 34.38 14.05 13.35
C ARG A 48 33.69 13.26 14.47
N MET A 49 32.35 13.21 14.44
CA MET A 49 31.59 12.45 15.44
C MET A 49 31.81 10.94 15.31
N PHE A 50 32.08 10.45 14.09
CA PHE A 50 32.47 9.06 13.88
C PHE A 50 33.79 8.72 14.56
N GLU A 51 34.80 9.58 14.43
CA GLU A 51 36.12 9.44 15.08
C GLU A 51 36.03 9.53 16.61
N GLN A 52 35.04 10.25 17.14
CA GLN A 52 34.76 10.36 18.59
C GLN A 52 33.87 9.24 19.13
N ASP A 53 33.67 8.17 18.36
CA ASP A 53 32.82 7.03 18.72
C ASP A 53 31.35 7.32 19.07
N ALA A 54 30.83 8.48 18.69
CA ALA A 54 29.41 8.82 18.91
C ALA A 54 28.45 7.84 18.22
N SER A 55 27.35 7.48 18.85
CA SER A 55 26.31 6.61 18.28
C SER A 55 25.61 7.25 17.07
N LEU A 56 24.94 6.43 16.24
CA LEU A 56 24.13 6.94 15.12
C LEU A 56 22.98 7.84 15.58
N GLU A 57 22.51 7.69 16.81
CA GLU A 57 21.44 8.50 17.41
C GLU A 57 21.95 9.87 17.83
N GLU A 58 23.15 9.93 18.43
CA GLU A 58 23.82 11.20 18.76
C GLU A 58 24.17 11.98 17.48
N MET A 59 24.67 11.29 16.44
CA MET A 59 24.92 11.93 15.14
C MET A 59 23.65 12.46 14.48
N ALA A 60 22.55 11.70 14.57
CA ALA A 60 21.24 12.14 14.04
C ALA A 60 20.73 13.38 14.76
N SER A 61 20.86 13.40 16.09
CA SER A 61 20.44 14.52 16.93
C SER A 61 21.29 15.76 16.68
N ALA A 62 22.62 15.62 16.60
CA ALA A 62 23.53 16.73 16.36
C ALA A 62 23.38 17.36 14.96
N LEU A 63 22.97 16.58 13.96
CA LEU A 63 22.76 17.05 12.59
C LEU A 63 21.32 17.50 12.30
N GLY A 64 20.40 17.33 13.25
CA GLY A 64 18.97 17.60 13.03
C GLY A 64 18.35 16.74 11.91
N ARG A 65 18.92 15.56 11.63
CA ARG A 65 18.49 14.66 10.55
C ARG A 65 17.90 13.36 11.10
N GLY A 66 17.03 12.72 10.33
CA GLY A 66 16.49 11.41 10.69
C GLY A 66 17.56 10.30 10.69
N ARG A 67 17.49 9.39 11.68
CA ARG A 67 18.44 8.26 11.86
C ARG A 67 18.68 7.44 10.58
N ALA A 68 17.64 7.20 9.80
CA ALA A 68 17.73 6.47 8.53
C ALA A 68 18.53 7.23 7.45
N GLY A 69 18.39 8.55 7.39
CA GLY A 69 19.14 9.41 6.47
C GLY A 69 20.62 9.43 6.83
N VAL A 70 20.94 9.58 8.12
CA VAL A 70 22.33 9.49 8.61
C VAL A 70 22.92 8.12 8.30
N SER A 71 22.21 7.02 8.61
CA SER A 71 22.66 5.66 8.29
C SER A 71 22.96 5.46 6.80
N THR A 72 22.09 5.96 5.92
CA THR A 72 22.27 5.89 4.47
C THR A 72 23.51 6.67 4.03
N LYS A 73 23.70 7.88 4.55
CA LYS A 73 24.88 8.69 4.21
C LYS A 73 26.17 8.09 4.76
N PHE A 74 26.12 7.56 5.97
CA PHE A 74 27.19 6.82 6.62
C PHE A 74 27.61 5.61 5.76
N TYR A 75 26.64 4.91 5.17
CA TYR A 75 26.87 3.87 4.17
C TYR A 75 27.57 4.39 2.91
N GLN A 76 27.08 5.48 2.33
CA GLN A 76 27.65 6.08 1.11
C GLN A 76 29.08 6.61 1.32
N LEU A 77 29.37 7.17 2.49
CA LEU A 77 30.69 7.69 2.86
C LEU A 77 31.68 6.57 3.24
N GLY A 78 31.23 5.32 3.30
CA GLY A 78 32.06 4.17 3.67
C GLY A 78 32.49 4.17 5.15
N LEU A 79 31.86 5.00 5.99
CA LEU A 79 32.15 5.05 7.42
C LEU A 79 31.56 3.77 8.05
N ARG A 80 32.43 2.93 8.62
CA ARG A 80 32.09 1.61 9.15
C ARG A 80 32.99 1.33 10.34
N ARG A 81 32.41 1.14 11.53
CA ARG A 81 33.19 0.78 12.72
C ARG A 81 33.79 -0.63 12.63
N ASN A 82 33.04 -1.63 12.14
CA ASN A 82 33.31 -3.02 12.53
C ASN A 82 33.54 -4.03 11.38
N SER A 83 33.98 -3.64 10.18
CA SER A 83 34.22 -4.64 9.11
C SER A 83 35.34 -4.36 8.11
N ARG A 84 36.15 -3.31 8.30
CA ARG A 84 37.25 -3.00 7.36
C ARG A 84 38.62 -2.71 7.98
N HIS A 85 38.75 -2.61 9.31
CA HIS A 85 40.09 -2.62 9.89
C HIS A 85 40.74 -3.98 9.55
N PRO A 86 41.90 -4.01 8.86
CA PRO A 86 42.64 -5.25 8.68
C PRO A 86 42.93 -5.87 10.05
N TRP A 87 42.94 -7.20 10.14
CA TRP A 87 43.49 -7.85 11.33
C TRP A 87 45.00 -7.62 11.34
N THR A 88 45.52 -7.15 12.47
CA THR A 88 46.95 -6.95 12.67
C THR A 88 47.57 -8.16 13.34
N ASP A 89 48.90 -8.29 13.25
CA ASP A 89 49.63 -9.36 13.93
C ASP A 89 49.46 -9.30 15.46
N LEU A 90 49.27 -8.09 16.01
CA LEU A 90 48.97 -7.90 17.42
C LEU A 90 47.56 -8.42 17.77
N ASP A 91 46.56 -8.13 16.93
CA ASP A 91 45.20 -8.64 17.12
C ASP A 91 45.19 -10.18 17.10
N ASP A 92 45.96 -10.78 16.19
CA ASP A 92 46.08 -12.23 16.07
C ASP A 92 46.82 -12.84 17.28
N ALA A 93 47.87 -12.19 17.78
CA ALA A 93 48.60 -12.64 18.98
C ALA A 93 47.70 -12.60 20.24
N GLU A 94 46.96 -11.50 20.44
CA GLU A 94 45.96 -11.38 21.50
C GLU A 94 44.88 -12.45 21.38
N LEU A 95 44.40 -12.72 20.16
CA LEU A 95 43.41 -13.76 19.90
C LEU A 95 43.97 -15.15 20.21
N VAL A 96 45.19 -15.49 19.78
CA VAL A 96 45.83 -16.78 20.08
C VAL A 96 46.02 -16.99 21.59
N GLN A 97 46.35 -15.93 22.33
CA GLN A 97 46.61 -16.02 23.77
C GLN A 97 45.33 -16.15 24.61
N ARG A 98 44.28 -15.40 24.26
CA ARG A 98 43.10 -15.21 25.13
C ARG A 98 41.85 -15.96 24.66
N TYR A 99 41.84 -16.42 23.41
CA TYR A 99 40.67 -17.11 22.86
C TYR A 99 40.49 -18.49 23.49
N GLY A 100 39.42 -18.66 24.25
CA GLY A 100 39.06 -19.91 24.93
C GLY A 100 39.32 -19.92 26.44
N THR A 101 40.13 -18.98 26.95
CA THR A 101 40.34 -18.77 28.38
C THR A 101 39.44 -17.66 28.93
N GLU A 102 39.18 -16.62 28.13
CA GLU A 102 38.34 -15.49 28.49
C GLU A 102 37.01 -15.48 27.72
N PRO A 103 35.97 -14.81 28.26
CA PRO A 103 34.72 -14.58 27.52
C PRO A 103 34.99 -13.83 26.22
N THR A 104 34.57 -14.41 25.09
CA THR A 104 34.77 -13.80 23.77
C THR A 104 34.11 -12.43 23.63
N ALA A 105 33.10 -12.12 24.45
CA ALA A 105 32.50 -10.78 24.55
C ALA A 105 33.53 -9.73 24.96
N GLN A 106 34.29 -10.01 26.02
CA GLN A 106 35.30 -9.12 26.57
C GLN A 106 36.44 -8.95 25.58
N LEU A 107 36.93 -10.06 25.02
CA LEU A 107 37.98 -10.03 23.99
C LEU A 107 37.55 -9.23 22.75
N ALA A 108 36.31 -9.38 22.31
CA ALA A 108 35.79 -8.61 21.17
C ALA A 108 35.68 -7.11 21.50
N GLN A 109 35.27 -6.77 22.73
CA GLN A 109 35.23 -5.39 23.20
C GLN A 109 36.63 -4.76 23.23
N ASP A 110 37.61 -5.47 23.80
CA ASP A 110 38.99 -4.98 23.94
C ASP A 110 39.66 -4.79 22.57
N LEU A 111 39.39 -5.69 21.61
CA LEU A 111 39.88 -5.58 20.23
C LEU A 111 39.09 -4.56 19.38
N GLY A 112 38.03 -3.93 19.93
CA GLY A 112 37.14 -3.05 19.18
C GLY A 112 36.44 -3.75 18.01
N ARG A 113 36.19 -5.06 18.12
CA ARG A 113 35.57 -5.89 17.08
C ARG A 113 34.20 -6.40 17.50
N SER A 114 33.41 -6.84 16.52
CA SER A 114 32.20 -7.61 16.82
C SER A 114 32.57 -9.06 17.17
N CYS A 115 31.82 -9.68 18.09
CA CYS A 115 32.03 -11.09 18.46
C CYS A 115 32.02 -12.01 17.22
N SER A 116 31.15 -11.75 16.25
CA SER A 116 31.10 -12.49 14.97
C SER A 116 32.39 -12.37 14.15
N ALA A 117 33.00 -11.19 14.12
CA ALA A 117 34.29 -11.00 13.45
C ALA A 117 35.42 -11.74 14.18
N THR A 118 35.42 -11.70 15.51
CA THR A 118 36.37 -12.44 16.37
C THR A 118 36.27 -13.95 16.14
N TYR A 119 35.05 -14.51 16.10
CA TYR A 119 34.84 -15.94 15.76
C TYR A 119 35.34 -16.28 14.36
N ALA A 120 35.05 -15.44 13.37
CA ALA A 120 35.50 -15.65 12.00
C ALA A 120 37.03 -15.62 11.89
N ARG A 121 37.69 -14.70 12.60
CA ARG A 121 39.15 -14.63 12.62
C ARG A 121 39.77 -15.81 13.37
N ALA A 122 39.24 -16.18 14.53
CA ALA A 122 39.70 -17.33 15.28
C ALA A 122 39.62 -18.61 14.42
N SER A 123 38.55 -18.75 13.63
CA SER A 123 38.44 -19.83 12.65
C SER A 123 39.49 -19.75 11.54
N ALA A 124 39.79 -18.57 11.03
CA ALA A 124 40.82 -18.39 10.00
C ALA A 124 42.25 -18.66 10.53
N LEU A 125 42.49 -18.44 11.83
CA LEU A 125 43.73 -18.76 12.51
C LEU A 125 43.82 -20.23 12.97
N GLY A 126 42.83 -21.06 12.64
CA GLY A 126 42.79 -22.47 13.07
C GLY A 126 42.46 -22.67 14.55
N LEU A 127 42.12 -21.62 15.29
CA LEU A 127 41.72 -21.68 16.70
C LEU A 127 40.30 -22.27 16.87
N ALA A 128 39.54 -22.43 15.78
CA ALA A 128 38.16 -22.97 15.81
C ALA A 128 38.07 -24.50 15.82
N GLU A 129 39.19 -25.24 15.66
CA GLU A 129 39.20 -26.69 15.87
C GLU A 129 39.02 -27.05 17.36
N LEU A 130 39.32 -26.10 18.26
CA LEU A 130 38.62 -26.03 19.53
C LEU A 130 37.19 -25.59 19.24
N ALA A 131 36.26 -26.57 19.24
CA ALA A 131 34.82 -26.32 19.28
C ALA A 131 34.53 -25.10 20.16
N SER A 132 33.67 -24.17 19.69
CA SER A 132 33.29 -22.96 20.45
C SER A 132 33.35 -23.25 21.96
N PRO A 133 34.19 -22.53 22.73
CA PRO A 133 34.54 -22.94 24.08
C PRO A 133 33.28 -23.31 24.85
N PRO A 134 33.30 -24.38 25.66
CA PRO A 134 32.12 -24.82 26.40
C PRO A 134 31.55 -23.62 27.17
N TYR A 135 30.22 -23.61 27.32
CA TYR A 135 29.57 -22.54 28.08
C TYR A 135 30.12 -22.55 29.50
N SER A 136 30.73 -21.45 29.91
CA SER A 136 31.22 -21.24 31.28
C SER A 136 30.06 -21.24 32.26
N GLU A 137 30.34 -21.51 33.54
CA GLU A 137 29.32 -21.51 34.60
C GLU A 137 28.57 -20.18 34.69
N TRP A 138 29.30 -19.07 34.51
CA TRP A 138 28.71 -17.73 34.46
C TRP A 138 27.76 -17.57 33.27
N GLU A 139 28.15 -17.99 32.06
CA GLU A 139 27.27 -17.95 30.88
C GLU A 139 26.02 -18.80 31.09
N VAL A 140 26.15 -19.99 31.68
CA VAL A 140 25.01 -20.84 32.02
C VAL A 140 24.09 -20.16 33.04
N ALA A 141 24.65 -19.48 34.04
CA ALA A 141 23.87 -18.70 35.02
C ALA A 141 23.11 -17.55 34.35
N GLN A 142 23.75 -16.81 33.42
CA GLN A 142 23.09 -15.76 32.64
C GLN A 142 21.98 -16.33 31.75
N LEU A 143 22.20 -17.49 31.12
CA LEU A 143 21.16 -18.18 30.35
C LEU A 143 19.96 -18.54 31.22
N ARG A 144 20.19 -19.15 32.39
CA ARG A 144 19.11 -19.55 33.31
C ARG A 144 18.32 -18.34 33.80
N SER A 145 18.99 -17.30 34.27
CA SER A 145 18.35 -16.07 34.76
C SER A 145 17.60 -15.33 33.65
N GLY A 146 18.25 -15.11 32.50
CA GLY A 146 17.66 -14.39 31.38
C GLY A 146 16.47 -15.10 30.76
N TYR A 147 16.55 -16.43 30.58
CA TYR A 147 15.43 -17.21 30.05
C TYR A 147 14.25 -17.25 31.02
N ALA A 148 14.51 -17.34 32.34
CA ALA A 148 13.46 -17.30 33.37
C ALA A 148 12.79 -15.92 33.47
N ALA A 149 13.55 -14.84 33.32
CA ALA A 149 13.04 -13.47 33.28
C ALA A 149 12.36 -13.10 31.94
N GLY A 150 12.48 -13.94 30.92
CA GLY A 150 11.90 -13.69 29.59
C GLY A 150 12.64 -12.61 28.79
N VAL A 151 13.91 -12.36 29.10
CA VAL A 151 14.77 -11.40 28.40
C VAL A 151 14.96 -11.85 26.94
N PRO A 152 14.79 -10.97 25.94
CA PRO A 152 15.01 -11.31 24.54
C PRO A 152 16.36 -12.00 24.30
N VAL A 153 16.33 -13.17 23.66
CA VAL A 153 17.53 -14.03 23.48
C VAL A 153 18.68 -13.31 22.76
N ASN A 154 18.39 -12.33 21.89
CA ASN A 154 19.41 -11.49 21.27
C ASN A 154 20.16 -10.59 22.26
N GLN A 155 19.48 -10.08 23.30
CA GLN A 155 20.11 -9.30 24.36
C GLN A 155 20.98 -10.20 25.25
N ILE A 156 20.51 -11.41 25.58
CA ILE A 156 21.31 -12.41 26.30
C ILE A 156 22.56 -12.75 25.50
N ALA A 157 22.42 -12.99 24.19
CA ALA A 157 23.54 -13.29 23.29
C ALA A 157 24.57 -12.15 23.23
N GLN A 158 24.11 -10.89 23.21
CA GLN A 158 24.98 -9.72 23.29
C GLN A 158 25.71 -9.63 24.63
N LEU A 159 24.99 -9.82 25.74
CA LEU A 159 25.55 -9.77 27.10
C LEU A 159 26.70 -10.76 27.30
N ILE A 160 26.54 -11.99 26.79
CA ILE A 160 27.55 -13.04 26.95
C ILE A 160 28.54 -13.12 25.77
N GLY A 161 28.35 -12.31 24.72
CA GLY A 161 29.19 -12.32 23.50
C GLY A 161 29.15 -13.62 22.70
N ARG A 162 28.01 -14.32 22.73
CA ARG A 162 27.74 -15.51 21.91
C ARG A 162 26.82 -15.15 20.76
N THR A 163 26.77 -16.00 19.74
CA THR A 163 25.82 -15.81 18.64
C THR A 163 24.41 -16.21 19.09
N PHE A 164 23.38 -15.56 18.54
CA PHE A 164 21.99 -15.91 18.81
C PHE A 164 21.68 -17.41 18.61
N ALA A 165 22.24 -18.01 17.55
CA ALA A 165 22.08 -19.44 17.28
C ALA A 165 22.74 -20.30 18.36
N SER A 166 23.97 -19.96 18.77
CA SER A 166 24.69 -20.64 19.85
C SER A 166 23.91 -20.66 21.16
N VAL A 167 23.32 -19.53 21.55
CA VAL A 167 22.52 -19.42 22.78
C VAL A 167 21.31 -20.35 22.75
N ASN A 168 20.59 -20.41 21.63
CA ASN A 168 19.45 -21.33 21.49
C ASN A 168 19.88 -22.80 21.56
N THR A 169 20.99 -23.16 20.91
CA THR A 169 21.51 -24.54 20.96
C THR A 169 21.98 -24.92 22.36
N ALA A 170 22.64 -24.01 23.08
CA ALA A 170 23.08 -24.23 24.45
C ALA A 170 21.90 -24.37 25.41
N ALA A 171 20.92 -23.46 25.32
CA ALA A 171 19.69 -23.55 26.10
C ALA A 171 18.94 -24.87 25.85
N TYR A 172 18.88 -25.33 24.60
CA TYR A 172 18.29 -26.63 24.25
C TYR A 172 19.04 -27.80 24.92
N LYS A 173 20.38 -27.85 24.78
CA LYS A 173 21.23 -28.90 25.40
C LYS A 173 21.14 -28.91 26.93
N LEU A 174 21.00 -27.74 27.55
CA LEU A 174 20.87 -27.57 28.99
C LEU A 174 19.42 -27.70 29.49
N ALA A 175 18.47 -28.02 28.58
CA ALA A 175 17.03 -28.09 28.85
C ALA A 175 16.44 -26.82 29.50
N ILE A 176 17.04 -25.66 29.25
CA ILE A 176 16.54 -24.36 29.72
C ILE A 176 15.40 -23.92 28.79
N ARG A 177 14.27 -23.50 29.37
CA ARG A 177 13.09 -23.04 28.64
C ARG A 177 12.90 -21.54 28.86
N HIS A 178 12.51 -20.86 27.79
CA HIS A 178 12.29 -19.41 27.83
C HIS A 178 10.89 -19.14 28.38
N ALA A 179 10.74 -18.17 29.29
CA ALA A 179 9.46 -17.85 29.91
C ALA A 179 8.36 -17.49 28.89
N SER A 180 8.73 -16.92 27.74
CA SER A 180 7.82 -16.62 26.63
C SER A 180 7.40 -17.83 25.77
N HIS A 181 7.99 -19.00 26.02
CA HIS A 181 7.69 -20.28 25.38
C HIS A 181 7.40 -21.36 26.43
N PRO A 182 6.36 -21.22 27.26
CA PRO A 182 5.96 -22.25 28.22
C PRO A 182 5.58 -23.56 27.51
N ASP A 183 5.63 -24.68 28.23
CA ASP A 183 5.25 -25.98 27.68
C ASP A 183 3.74 -26.08 27.44
N GLY A 184 3.38 -26.66 26.30
CA GLY A 184 2.00 -26.94 25.92
C GLY A 184 1.13 -25.68 25.75
N TRP A 185 -0.15 -25.90 25.47
CA TRP A 185 -1.22 -24.89 25.55
C TRP A 185 -2.33 -25.52 26.37
N SER A 186 -2.82 -24.86 27.41
CA SER A 186 -4.00 -25.38 28.11
C SER A 186 -5.25 -25.17 27.24
N ALA A 187 -6.28 -25.99 27.45
CA ALA A 187 -7.53 -25.86 26.71
C ALA A 187 -8.21 -24.50 26.98
N ASP A 188 -8.16 -24.05 28.24
CA ASP A 188 -8.74 -22.78 28.67
C ASP A 188 -7.97 -21.59 28.09
N GLU A 189 -6.64 -21.62 28.13
CA GLU A 189 -5.75 -20.61 27.54
C GLU A 189 -6.04 -20.46 26.04
N ALA A 190 -6.11 -21.59 25.34
CA ALA A 190 -6.34 -21.63 23.90
C ALA A 190 -7.74 -21.09 23.53
N THR A 191 -8.76 -21.46 24.29
CA THR A 191 -10.14 -21.02 24.06
C THR A 191 -10.30 -19.53 24.34
N ARG A 192 -9.70 -19.03 25.43
CA ARG A 192 -9.71 -17.61 25.77
C ARG A 192 -8.98 -16.76 24.73
N ALA A 193 -7.80 -17.21 24.28
CA ALA A 193 -7.06 -16.55 23.20
C ALA A 193 -7.88 -16.45 21.92
N LEU A 194 -8.63 -17.50 21.57
CA LEU A 194 -9.49 -17.54 20.38
C LEU A 194 -10.68 -16.58 20.49
N ALA A 195 -11.31 -16.49 21.66
CA ALA A 195 -12.39 -15.55 21.91
C ALA A 195 -11.94 -14.09 21.70
N LEU A 196 -10.85 -13.68 22.36
CA LEU A 196 -10.29 -12.33 22.21
C LEU A 196 -9.87 -12.03 20.76
N ALA A 197 -9.38 -13.05 20.06
CA ALA A 197 -9.04 -12.92 18.64
C ALA A 197 -10.29 -12.66 17.78
N ASN A 198 -11.38 -13.39 18.01
CA ASN A 198 -12.66 -13.23 17.31
C ASN A 198 -13.33 -11.88 17.62
N ASP A 199 -13.16 -11.36 18.83
CA ASP A 199 -13.60 -10.02 19.23
C ASP A 199 -12.80 -8.90 18.54
N GLY A 200 -11.74 -9.27 17.81
CA GLY A 200 -10.97 -8.36 16.96
C GLY A 200 -9.77 -7.71 17.66
N HIS A 201 -9.39 -8.18 18.85
CA HIS A 201 -8.20 -7.69 19.54
C HIS A 201 -6.93 -8.01 18.72
N ARG A 202 -5.95 -7.09 18.74
CA ARG A 202 -4.64 -7.31 18.12
C ARG A 202 -3.85 -8.31 18.96
N TYR A 203 -3.02 -9.15 18.32
CA TYR A 203 -2.23 -10.18 19.02
C TYR A 203 -1.43 -9.68 20.23
N LEU A 204 -0.86 -8.48 20.18
CA LEU A 204 -0.15 -7.92 21.34
C LEU A 204 -1.10 -7.62 22.50
N ALA A 205 -2.28 -7.06 22.22
CA ALA A 205 -3.29 -6.80 23.25
C ALA A 205 -3.83 -8.11 23.85
N ILE A 206 -4.03 -9.14 23.02
CA ILE A 206 -4.44 -10.47 23.50
C ILE A 206 -3.41 -11.01 24.48
N ILE A 207 -2.11 -10.89 24.18
CA ILE A 207 -1.05 -11.35 25.08
C ILE A 207 -1.10 -10.62 26.42
N GLU A 208 -1.25 -9.29 26.43
CA GLU A 208 -1.34 -8.55 27.70
C GLU A 208 -2.59 -8.92 28.50
N ILE A 209 -3.77 -8.97 27.86
CA ILE A 209 -5.03 -9.35 28.52
C ILE A 209 -4.90 -10.76 29.13
N MET A 210 -4.31 -11.70 28.40
CA MET A 210 -4.12 -13.06 28.90
C MET A 210 -3.15 -13.10 30.09
N VAL A 211 -2.10 -12.28 30.09
CA VAL A 211 -1.17 -12.19 31.22
C VAL A 211 -1.86 -11.60 32.46
N ASP A 212 -2.67 -10.55 32.27
CA ASP A 212 -3.47 -9.96 33.36
C ASP A 212 -4.49 -10.95 33.94
N GLU A 213 -5.00 -11.86 33.10
CA GLU A 213 -5.88 -12.96 33.50
C GLU A 213 -5.13 -14.14 34.16
N GLY A 214 -3.81 -14.06 34.30
CA GLY A 214 -2.97 -15.08 34.95
C GLY A 214 -2.49 -16.21 34.04
N PHE A 215 -2.69 -16.10 32.72
CA PHE A 215 -2.12 -17.06 31.78
C PHE A 215 -0.64 -16.80 31.50
N PRO A 216 0.14 -17.84 31.15
CA PRO A 216 1.54 -17.68 30.77
C PRO A 216 1.73 -16.74 29.58
N ARG A 217 2.70 -15.83 29.66
CA ARG A 217 3.00 -14.89 28.57
C ARG A 217 3.49 -15.64 27.33
N ARG A 218 2.71 -15.61 26.23
CA ARG A 218 3.11 -16.20 24.93
C ARG A 218 3.74 -15.17 24.00
N SER A 219 4.70 -15.60 23.19
CA SER A 219 5.21 -14.76 22.11
C SER A 219 4.18 -14.62 20.98
N LYS A 220 4.18 -13.47 20.27
CA LYS A 220 3.36 -13.25 19.08
C LYS A 220 3.58 -14.34 18.01
N ALA A 221 4.83 -14.79 17.87
CA ALA A 221 5.22 -15.85 16.96
C ALA A 221 4.62 -17.22 17.34
N GLY A 222 4.33 -17.47 18.64
CA GLY A 222 3.64 -18.67 19.11
C GLY A 222 2.12 -18.58 19.06
N LEU A 223 1.54 -17.41 19.41
CA LEU A 223 0.09 -17.20 19.46
C LEU A 223 -0.56 -17.33 18.06
N GLY A 224 0.02 -16.70 17.03
CA GLY A 224 -0.56 -16.68 15.69
C GLY A 224 -0.73 -18.07 15.04
N PRO A 225 0.30 -18.93 15.01
CA PRO A 225 0.18 -20.31 14.52
C PRO A 225 -0.84 -21.14 15.33
N LYS A 226 -0.88 -21.00 16.66
CA LYS A 226 -1.85 -21.72 17.50
C LYS A 226 -3.28 -21.34 17.12
N LEU A 227 -3.56 -20.04 17.07
CA LEU A 227 -4.87 -19.50 16.69
C LEU A 227 -5.28 -19.96 15.28
N ARG A 228 -4.35 -19.99 14.31
CA ARG A 228 -4.61 -20.54 12.97
C ARG A 228 -4.97 -22.02 12.99
N LYS A 229 -4.26 -22.83 13.79
CA LYS A 229 -4.59 -24.25 13.99
C LYS A 229 -5.99 -24.43 14.61
N MET A 230 -6.46 -23.44 15.37
CA MET A 230 -7.81 -23.38 15.94
C MET A 230 -8.84 -22.72 15.00
N GLY A 231 -8.46 -22.33 13.78
CA GLY A 231 -9.35 -21.79 12.76
C GLY A 231 -9.42 -20.26 12.69
N TYR A 232 -8.60 -19.52 13.44
CA TYR A 232 -8.54 -18.06 13.39
C TYR A 232 -7.58 -17.55 12.30
N GLY A 233 -8.10 -16.86 11.28
CA GLY A 233 -7.29 -16.24 10.23
C GLY A 233 -8.09 -15.48 9.17
N ARG A 234 -7.47 -14.47 8.54
CA ARG A 234 -7.97 -13.85 7.31
C ARG A 234 -7.57 -14.72 6.10
N GLY A 235 -8.53 -15.41 5.51
CA GLY A 235 -8.34 -16.26 4.32
C GLY A 235 -8.23 -17.74 4.67
N TRP A 236 -9.14 -18.53 4.09
CA TRP A 236 -9.45 -19.95 4.37
C TRP A 236 -9.51 -20.27 5.87
N GLY A 237 -10.55 -19.75 6.54
CA GLY A 237 -10.88 -20.11 7.92
C GLY A 237 -11.18 -21.61 8.08
N ARG A 238 -11.65 -22.00 9.29
CA ARG A 238 -12.10 -23.35 9.69
C ARG A 238 -12.37 -24.30 8.50
N SER A 239 -11.73 -25.47 8.46
CA SER A 239 -11.98 -26.48 7.42
C SER A 239 -13.48 -26.78 7.28
N TRP A 240 -13.95 -26.98 6.05
CA TRP A 240 -15.33 -27.38 5.80
C TRP A 240 -15.53 -28.83 6.22
N ILE A 241 -16.56 -29.08 7.04
CA ILE A 241 -16.96 -30.45 7.41
C ILE A 241 -18.05 -30.95 6.46
N PRO A 242 -18.18 -32.27 6.24
CA PRO A 242 -19.19 -32.83 5.35
C PRO A 242 -20.62 -32.35 5.63
N GLU A 243 -20.97 -32.14 6.90
CA GLU A 243 -22.28 -31.67 7.33
C GLU A 243 -22.55 -30.22 6.88
N GLU A 244 -21.52 -29.37 6.86
CA GLU A 244 -21.64 -28.00 6.34
C GLU A 244 -21.84 -28.00 4.83
N ASP A 245 -21.16 -28.90 4.10
CA ASP A 245 -21.38 -29.08 2.67
C ASP A 245 -22.80 -29.57 2.38
N ASP A 246 -23.34 -30.48 3.19
CA ASP A 246 -24.73 -30.96 3.06
C ASP A 246 -25.75 -29.87 3.34
N LEU A 247 -25.45 -28.94 4.25
CA LEU A 247 -26.30 -27.78 4.50
C LEU A 247 -26.29 -26.82 3.30
N ILE A 248 -25.15 -26.65 2.63
CA ILE A 248 -25.06 -25.86 1.39
C ILE A 248 -25.82 -26.57 0.26
N ARG A 249 -25.60 -27.88 0.06
CA ARG A 249 -26.30 -28.67 -0.98
C ARG A 249 -27.82 -28.58 -0.83
N ARG A 250 -28.34 -28.80 0.39
CA ARG A 250 -29.78 -28.68 0.69
C ARG A 250 -30.31 -27.28 0.42
N ALA A 251 -29.61 -26.25 0.90
CA ALA A 251 -30.05 -24.87 0.67
C ALA A 251 -30.11 -24.52 -0.83
N TYR A 252 -29.18 -25.05 -1.64
CA TYR A 252 -29.19 -24.85 -3.09
C TYR A 252 -30.29 -25.66 -3.80
N ALA A 253 -30.57 -26.88 -3.35
CA ALA A 253 -31.62 -27.75 -3.89
C ALA A 253 -33.03 -27.23 -3.56
N ASP A 254 -33.27 -26.80 -2.31
CA ASP A 254 -34.56 -26.31 -1.83
C ASP A 254 -34.88 -24.90 -2.36
N GLY A 255 -33.90 -24.20 -2.96
CA GLY A 255 -34.04 -22.81 -3.40
C GLY A 255 -34.24 -21.81 -2.25
N ALA A 256 -33.90 -22.22 -1.02
CA ALA A 256 -34.08 -21.44 0.19
C ALA A 256 -33.13 -20.24 0.24
N SER A 257 -33.52 -19.19 0.96
CA SER A 257 -32.64 -18.04 1.18
C SER A 257 -31.32 -18.51 1.81
N LEU A 258 -30.18 -18.07 1.25
CA LEU A 258 -28.85 -18.34 1.81
C LEU A 258 -28.52 -17.43 3.02
N THR A 259 -29.43 -16.54 3.41
CA THR A 259 -29.22 -15.62 4.54
C THR A 259 -29.26 -16.34 5.89
N PRO A 260 -30.29 -17.17 6.20
CA PRO A 260 -30.27 -18.02 7.41
C PRO A 260 -29.11 -19.03 7.41
N LEU A 261 -28.65 -19.45 6.23
CA LEU A 261 -27.50 -20.35 6.10
C LEU A 261 -26.21 -19.69 6.61
N LYS A 262 -26.03 -18.39 6.37
CA LYS A 262 -24.89 -17.61 6.90
C LYS A 262 -24.85 -17.64 8.43
N GLU A 263 -25.99 -17.39 9.07
CA GLU A 263 -26.12 -17.39 10.53
C GLU A 263 -25.88 -18.79 11.10
N ARG A 264 -26.51 -19.80 10.49
CA ARG A 264 -26.38 -21.20 10.92
C ARG A 264 -24.96 -21.77 10.78
N LEU A 265 -24.23 -21.37 9.74
CA LEU A 265 -22.84 -21.79 9.52
C LEU A 265 -21.82 -20.94 10.29
N GLY A 266 -22.21 -19.76 10.79
CA GLY A 266 -21.28 -18.80 11.40
C GLY A 266 -20.16 -18.33 10.45
N ARG A 267 -20.37 -18.45 9.12
CA ARG A 267 -19.36 -18.17 8.09
C ARG A 267 -19.73 -16.93 7.27
N GLY A 268 -18.71 -16.25 6.78
CA GLY A 268 -18.88 -15.10 5.89
C GLY A 268 -19.52 -15.49 4.55
N ILE A 269 -20.34 -14.59 3.99
CA ILE A 269 -21.05 -14.75 2.70
C ILE A 269 -20.09 -15.15 1.57
N CYS A 270 -18.95 -14.47 1.48
CA CYS A 270 -17.93 -14.79 0.48
C CYS A 270 -17.42 -16.24 0.64
N SER A 271 -17.14 -16.69 1.86
CA SER A 271 -16.67 -18.07 2.12
C SER A 271 -17.67 -19.12 1.65
N ILE A 272 -18.96 -18.91 1.90
CA ILE A 272 -20.03 -19.81 1.47
C ILE A 272 -20.13 -19.85 -0.06
N ARG A 273 -19.98 -18.70 -0.73
CA ARG A 273 -19.98 -18.62 -2.20
C ARG A 273 -18.82 -19.41 -2.82
N TRP A 274 -17.62 -19.25 -2.26
CA TRP A 274 -16.45 -19.99 -2.74
C TRP A 274 -16.62 -21.49 -2.55
N ARG A 275 -17.14 -21.93 -1.39
CA ARG A 275 -17.41 -23.35 -1.17
C ARG A 275 -18.50 -23.90 -2.08
N ALA A 276 -19.57 -23.13 -2.31
CA ALA A 276 -20.61 -23.52 -3.25
C ALA A 276 -20.09 -23.65 -4.69
N ASP A 277 -19.11 -22.81 -5.09
CA ASP A 277 -18.43 -22.92 -6.39
C ASP A 277 -17.61 -24.21 -6.48
N GLU A 278 -16.85 -24.54 -5.44
CA GLU A 278 -16.08 -25.78 -5.32
C GLU A 278 -16.97 -27.03 -5.35
N LEU A 279 -18.16 -26.96 -4.75
CA LEU A 279 -19.17 -28.01 -4.80
C LEU A 279 -19.94 -28.07 -6.14
N GLY A 280 -19.64 -27.19 -7.10
CA GLY A 280 -20.31 -27.15 -8.41
C GLY A 280 -21.75 -26.63 -8.37
N LEU A 281 -22.16 -25.96 -7.29
CA LEU A 281 -23.53 -25.48 -7.08
C LEU A 281 -23.78 -24.08 -7.67
N ARG A 282 -22.77 -23.47 -8.30
CA ARG A 282 -22.90 -22.11 -8.84
C ARG A 282 -23.86 -22.09 -10.03
N GLY A 283 -24.93 -21.31 -9.89
CA GLY A 283 -25.95 -21.14 -10.93
C GLY A 283 -27.07 -22.18 -10.93
N THR A 284 -27.01 -23.20 -10.05
CA THR A 284 -28.08 -24.20 -9.88
C THR A 284 -29.23 -23.67 -9.01
N HIS A 285 -28.97 -22.64 -8.21
CA HIS A 285 -29.97 -22.03 -7.34
C HIS A 285 -31.08 -21.33 -8.14
N VAL A 286 -32.34 -21.56 -7.75
CA VAL A 286 -33.55 -20.99 -8.38
C VAL A 286 -33.46 -19.46 -8.52
N ASN A 287 -32.89 -18.78 -7.52
CA ASN A 287 -32.59 -17.36 -7.62
C ASN A 287 -31.16 -17.14 -8.13
N LYS A 288 -31.00 -16.73 -9.40
CA LYS A 288 -29.70 -16.38 -10.03
C LYS A 288 -28.90 -15.32 -9.25
N ALA A 289 -29.56 -14.51 -8.43
CA ALA A 289 -28.94 -13.49 -7.58
C ALA A 289 -28.44 -14.03 -6.23
N GLY A 290 -28.81 -15.26 -5.84
CA GLY A 290 -28.28 -16.07 -4.72
C GLY A 290 -28.47 -15.53 -3.29
N TRP A 291 -28.49 -14.21 -3.10
CA TRP A 291 -28.42 -13.52 -1.80
C TRP A 291 -29.49 -12.45 -1.65
N CYS A 292 -30.52 -12.45 -2.51
CA CYS A 292 -31.61 -11.49 -2.38
C CYS A 292 -32.35 -11.74 -1.06
N THR A 293 -32.23 -10.77 -0.16
CA THR A 293 -32.96 -10.71 1.12
C THR A 293 -34.48 -10.59 0.90
N GLU A 294 -34.89 -10.12 -0.28
CA GLU A 294 -36.29 -9.84 -0.61
C GLU A 294 -36.85 -10.84 -1.64
N PRO A 295 -38.18 -11.11 -1.60
CA PRO A 295 -38.85 -12.01 -2.55
C PRO A 295 -38.61 -11.64 -4.03
N ALA A 296 -38.81 -12.58 -4.95
CA ALA A 296 -38.79 -12.29 -6.38
C ALA A 296 -39.85 -11.22 -6.74
N TRP A 297 -39.58 -10.40 -7.77
CA TRP A 297 -40.53 -9.39 -8.24
C TRP A 297 -41.72 -10.05 -8.96
N THR A 298 -42.95 -9.70 -8.58
CA THR A 298 -44.13 -10.17 -9.32
C THR A 298 -44.37 -9.33 -10.58
N LYS A 299 -45.18 -9.84 -11.50
CA LYS A 299 -45.56 -9.13 -12.73
C LYS A 299 -46.33 -7.84 -12.41
N GLU A 300 -47.18 -7.89 -11.39
CA GLU A 300 -47.99 -6.77 -10.88
C GLU A 300 -47.09 -5.69 -10.28
N GLN A 301 -46.12 -6.08 -9.43
CA GLN A 301 -45.15 -5.15 -8.85
C GLN A 301 -44.29 -4.48 -9.94
N THR A 302 -43.90 -5.23 -10.97
CA THR A 302 -43.15 -4.72 -12.12
C THR A 302 -43.98 -3.71 -12.93
N ARG A 303 -45.27 -3.98 -13.13
CA ARG A 303 -46.21 -3.06 -13.80
C ARG A 303 -46.40 -1.78 -12.99
N VAL A 304 -46.69 -1.89 -11.69
CA VAL A 304 -46.84 -0.73 -10.79
C VAL A 304 -45.57 0.12 -10.77
N LEU A 305 -44.39 -0.51 -10.79
CA LEU A 305 -43.13 0.21 -10.90
C LEU A 305 -43.05 0.97 -12.23
N ARG A 306 -43.27 0.33 -13.39
CA ARG A 306 -43.26 1.03 -14.69
C ARG A 306 -44.22 2.22 -14.75
N ASP A 307 -45.43 2.05 -14.22
CA ASP A 307 -46.49 3.06 -14.31
C ASP A 307 -46.26 4.26 -13.37
N SER A 308 -45.58 4.02 -12.23
CA SER A 308 -45.43 4.98 -11.13
C SER A 308 -44.02 5.57 -10.99
N TYR A 309 -43.00 4.94 -11.60
CA TYR A 309 -41.61 5.38 -11.49
C TYR A 309 -41.43 6.76 -12.11
N GLY A 310 -40.97 7.73 -11.31
CA GLY A 310 -40.85 9.14 -11.71
C GLY A 310 -42.11 10.00 -11.51
N LYS A 311 -43.27 9.41 -11.21
CA LYS A 311 -44.50 10.14 -10.84
C LYS A 311 -44.67 10.28 -9.33
N ILE A 312 -44.24 9.26 -8.58
CA ILE A 312 -44.31 9.20 -7.12
C ILE A 312 -42.87 9.19 -6.58
N PRO A 313 -42.58 9.85 -5.44
CA PRO A 313 -41.30 9.71 -4.77
C PRO A 313 -40.97 8.23 -4.50
N ASN A 314 -39.74 7.83 -4.82
CA ASN A 314 -39.28 6.45 -4.64
C ASN A 314 -39.45 5.89 -3.21
N PRO A 315 -39.35 6.67 -2.11
CA PRO A 315 -39.67 6.20 -0.76
C PRO A 315 -41.13 5.76 -0.57
N ASP A 316 -42.08 6.48 -1.18
CA ASP A 316 -43.50 6.16 -1.07
C ASP A 316 -43.86 4.97 -1.96
N LEU A 317 -43.21 4.88 -3.12
CA LEU A 317 -43.28 3.70 -3.99
C LEU A 317 -42.72 2.46 -3.30
N ALA A 318 -41.67 2.61 -2.49
CA ALA A 318 -41.07 1.54 -1.67
C ALA A 318 -42.07 1.02 -0.63
N LYS A 319 -42.72 1.93 0.10
CA LYS A 319 -43.79 1.58 1.06
C LYS A 319 -44.96 0.89 0.37
N LYS A 320 -45.43 1.42 -0.77
CA LYS A 320 -46.56 0.87 -1.53
C LYS A 320 -46.29 -0.55 -2.05
N LEU A 321 -45.04 -0.85 -2.40
CA LEU A 321 -44.64 -2.17 -2.91
C LEU A 321 -44.13 -3.11 -1.80
N GLY A 322 -44.01 -2.63 -0.55
CA GLY A 322 -43.43 -3.39 0.56
C GLY A 322 -41.97 -3.76 0.33
N ARG A 323 -41.19 -2.91 -0.37
CA ARG A 323 -39.80 -3.17 -0.76
C ARG A 323 -38.87 -2.09 -0.23
N SER A 324 -37.55 -2.37 -0.23
CA SER A 324 -36.57 -1.31 0.01
C SER A 324 -36.45 -0.34 -1.18
N VAL A 325 -36.09 0.91 -0.88
CA VAL A 325 -35.83 1.94 -1.91
C VAL A 325 -34.69 1.48 -2.86
N LYS A 326 -33.71 0.74 -2.35
CA LYS A 326 -32.60 0.17 -3.13
C LYS A 326 -33.07 -0.88 -4.13
N ALA A 327 -34.03 -1.73 -3.75
CA ALA A 327 -34.63 -2.71 -4.65
C ALA A 327 -35.34 -2.02 -5.82
N ILE A 328 -36.06 -0.92 -5.56
CA ILE A 328 -36.68 -0.09 -6.60
C ILE A 328 -35.66 0.46 -7.59
N TYR A 329 -34.55 1.06 -7.10
CA TYR A 329 -33.50 1.57 -7.99
C TYR A 329 -32.87 0.46 -8.83
N THR A 330 -32.64 -0.70 -8.23
CA THR A 330 -32.02 -1.84 -8.92
C THR A 330 -32.94 -2.38 -10.01
N LEU A 331 -34.23 -2.59 -9.70
CA LEU A 331 -35.19 -3.07 -10.69
C LEU A 331 -35.41 -2.02 -11.79
N ALA A 332 -35.56 -0.74 -11.44
CA ALA A 332 -35.70 0.33 -12.42
C ALA A 332 -34.50 0.38 -13.37
N HIS A 333 -33.28 0.23 -12.85
CA HIS A 333 -32.07 0.17 -13.67
C HIS A 333 -32.09 -1.03 -14.62
N THR A 334 -32.44 -2.22 -14.13
CA THR A 334 -32.56 -3.44 -14.94
C THR A 334 -33.64 -3.32 -16.03
N LEU A 335 -34.73 -2.61 -15.73
CA LEU A 335 -35.83 -2.35 -16.67
C LEU A 335 -35.55 -1.15 -17.60
N GLY A 336 -34.41 -0.48 -17.45
CA GLY A 336 -34.10 0.73 -18.21
C GLY A 336 -35.04 1.92 -17.92
N LEU A 337 -35.71 1.92 -16.77
CA LEU A 337 -36.60 3.00 -16.37
C LEU A 337 -35.76 4.19 -15.89
N GLU A 338 -35.86 5.30 -16.63
CA GLU A 338 -35.12 6.52 -16.33
C GLU A 338 -35.94 7.49 -15.47
N TYR A 339 -35.29 8.05 -14.45
CA TYR A 339 -35.87 9.07 -13.58
C TYR A 339 -36.04 10.38 -14.37
N GLY A 340 -37.17 11.07 -14.22
CA GLY A 340 -37.54 12.26 -15.01
C GLY A 340 -36.47 13.38 -15.09
N ASN A 341 -35.60 13.50 -14.10
CA ASN A 341 -34.46 14.43 -14.13
C ASN A 341 -33.34 14.05 -15.14
N ARG A 342 -33.46 12.91 -15.84
CA ARG A 342 -32.55 12.47 -16.91
C ARG A 342 -33.20 12.47 -18.30
N ARG A 343 -34.31 13.19 -18.52
CA ARG A 343 -34.77 13.47 -19.90
C ARG A 343 -33.55 13.98 -20.70
N PRO A 344 -33.19 13.40 -21.87
CA PRO A 344 -32.07 13.88 -22.67
C PRO A 344 -32.23 15.37 -22.98
N TYR A 345 -31.13 16.14 -22.99
CA TYR A 345 -31.19 17.54 -23.40
C TYR A 345 -31.37 17.60 -24.93
N SER A 346 -32.35 18.36 -25.41
CA SER A 346 -32.49 18.63 -26.84
C SER A 346 -31.42 19.64 -27.31
N ALA A 347 -31.20 19.70 -28.64
CA ALA A 347 -30.31 20.70 -29.22
C ALA A 347 -30.75 22.14 -28.90
N ASP A 348 -32.07 22.37 -28.90
CA ASP A 348 -32.67 23.67 -28.54
C ASP A 348 -32.46 24.01 -27.07
N GLU A 349 -32.53 23.02 -26.16
CA GLU A 349 -32.25 23.24 -24.74
C GLU A 349 -30.76 23.58 -24.53
N ASP A 350 -29.83 22.88 -25.19
CA ASP A 350 -28.40 23.19 -25.11
C ASP A 350 -28.07 24.57 -25.72
N LEU A 351 -28.76 24.97 -26.79
CA LEU A 351 -28.65 26.31 -27.38
C LEU A 351 -29.18 27.38 -26.41
N ALA A 352 -30.34 27.15 -25.81
CA ALA A 352 -30.90 28.03 -24.78
C ALA A 352 -29.97 28.20 -23.57
N LEU A 353 -29.25 27.14 -23.15
CA LEU A 353 -28.24 27.23 -22.09
C LEU A 353 -27.03 28.10 -22.49
N ARG A 354 -26.60 28.05 -23.76
CA ARG A 354 -25.50 28.90 -24.28
C ARG A 354 -25.91 30.36 -24.36
N ILE A 355 -27.14 30.62 -24.81
CA ILE A 355 -27.73 31.96 -24.86
C ILE A 355 -27.87 32.51 -23.45
N ALA A 356 -28.48 31.75 -22.54
CA ALA A 356 -28.62 32.15 -21.14
C ALA A 356 -27.28 32.37 -20.43
N TRP A 357 -26.19 31.74 -20.87
CA TRP A 357 -24.85 32.02 -20.38
C TRP A 357 -24.28 33.34 -20.92
N LYS A 358 -24.60 33.74 -22.16
CA LYS A 358 -24.16 35.01 -22.76
C LYS A 358 -24.95 36.23 -22.28
N HIS A 359 -26.20 36.02 -21.92
CA HIS A 359 -27.08 37.06 -21.37
C HIS A 359 -27.11 36.98 -19.85
N ASP A 360 -27.43 38.08 -19.16
CA ASP A 360 -27.45 38.15 -17.70
C ASP A 360 -28.70 37.49 -17.07
N LEU A 361 -29.08 36.32 -17.57
CA LEU A 361 -30.14 35.50 -17.02
C LEU A 361 -29.64 34.76 -15.78
N THR A 362 -30.54 34.41 -14.85
CA THR A 362 -30.25 33.55 -13.69
C THR A 362 -30.46 32.06 -14.01
N ILE A 363 -29.83 31.17 -13.24
CA ILE A 363 -30.00 29.71 -13.40
C ILE A 363 -31.47 29.33 -13.18
N ASP A 364 -32.15 29.98 -12.22
CA ASP A 364 -33.54 29.69 -11.90
C ASP A 364 -34.49 30.15 -13.02
N GLN A 365 -34.24 31.30 -13.63
CA GLN A 365 -34.99 31.77 -14.81
C GLN A 365 -34.80 30.83 -16.00
N THR A 366 -33.56 30.37 -16.23
CA THR A 366 -33.24 29.43 -17.31
C THR A 366 -33.88 28.07 -17.07
N ALA A 367 -33.88 27.60 -15.83
CA ALA A 367 -34.50 26.36 -15.39
C ALA A 367 -36.02 26.41 -15.56
N ALA A 368 -36.65 27.52 -15.18
CA ALA A 368 -38.08 27.77 -15.41
C ALA A 368 -38.42 27.80 -16.91
N ALA A 369 -37.60 28.44 -17.74
CA ALA A 369 -37.82 28.55 -19.18
C ALA A 369 -37.77 27.20 -19.92
N ILE A 370 -36.89 26.31 -19.48
CA ILE A 370 -36.69 24.96 -20.05
C ILE A 370 -37.62 23.93 -19.39
N GLY A 371 -38.28 24.29 -18.27
CA GLY A 371 -39.14 23.37 -17.52
C GLY A 371 -38.35 22.27 -16.81
N ARG A 372 -37.14 22.57 -16.33
CA ARG A 372 -36.26 21.63 -15.61
C ARG A 372 -35.87 22.18 -14.24
N ALA A 373 -35.45 21.30 -13.34
CA ALA A 373 -34.94 21.72 -12.04
C ALA A 373 -33.56 22.42 -12.16
N ALA A 374 -33.35 23.51 -11.41
CA ALA A 374 -32.10 24.27 -11.41
C ALA A 374 -30.82 23.43 -11.20
N PRO A 375 -30.79 22.41 -10.31
CA PRO A 375 -29.61 21.55 -10.16
C PRO A 375 -29.28 20.71 -11.42
N ALA A 376 -30.30 20.34 -12.21
CA ALA A 376 -30.10 19.58 -13.44
C ALA A 376 -29.51 20.45 -14.55
N VAL A 377 -29.96 21.71 -14.62
CA VAL A 377 -29.41 22.73 -15.54
C VAL A 377 -27.95 23.02 -15.19
N PHE A 378 -27.65 23.32 -13.93
CA PHE A 378 -26.29 23.58 -13.46
C PHE A 378 -25.30 22.46 -13.83
N LYS A 379 -25.67 21.19 -13.60
CA LYS A 379 -24.83 20.05 -13.99
C LYS A 379 -24.65 19.92 -15.51
N ARG A 380 -25.66 20.25 -16.31
CA ARG A 380 -25.54 20.23 -17.78
C ARG A 380 -24.62 21.33 -18.27
N MET A 381 -24.74 22.53 -17.72
CA MET A 381 -23.89 23.67 -18.07
C MET A 381 -22.41 23.40 -17.76
N GLN A 382 -22.08 22.78 -16.62
CA GLN A 382 -20.72 22.34 -16.33
C GLN A 382 -20.15 21.38 -17.39
N LYS A 383 -20.97 20.42 -17.86
CA LYS A 383 -20.56 19.50 -18.94
C LYS A 383 -20.34 20.20 -20.29
N LEU A 384 -21.05 21.30 -20.54
CA LEU A 384 -20.88 22.14 -21.72
C LEU A 384 -19.72 23.13 -21.59
N GLY A 385 -19.05 23.19 -20.43
CA GLY A 385 -17.96 24.14 -20.15
C GLY A 385 -18.45 25.56 -19.81
N LEU A 386 -19.75 25.74 -19.56
CA LEU A 386 -20.37 27.03 -19.28
C LEU A 386 -20.35 27.29 -17.77
N SER A 387 -19.25 27.86 -17.26
CA SER A 387 -19.13 28.23 -15.85
C SER A 387 -19.75 29.59 -15.58
N TRP A 388 -20.69 29.66 -14.63
CA TRP A 388 -21.37 30.89 -14.23
C TRP A 388 -20.47 31.84 -13.40
N SER A 389 -19.47 31.26 -12.73
CA SER A 389 -18.45 31.98 -11.96
C SER A 389 -17.23 32.36 -12.81
N SER A 390 -17.28 32.14 -14.12
CA SER A 390 -16.20 32.53 -15.02
C SER A 390 -16.09 34.06 -15.08
N PRO A 391 -14.90 34.65 -14.82
CA PRO A 391 -14.70 36.09 -14.96
C PRO A 391 -14.95 36.58 -16.39
N ASP A 392 -14.75 35.71 -17.38
CA ASP A 392 -14.91 36.00 -18.81
C ASP A 392 -16.36 35.86 -19.33
N ARG A 393 -17.36 35.74 -18.44
CA ARG A 393 -18.76 35.61 -18.86
C ARG A 393 -19.27 36.94 -19.42
N PRO A 394 -19.75 36.98 -20.69
CA PRO A 394 -20.45 38.16 -21.18
C PRO A 394 -21.77 38.32 -20.42
N ARG A 395 -22.03 39.51 -19.88
CA ARG A 395 -23.25 39.85 -19.13
C ARG A 395 -24.11 40.78 -19.97
N LEU A 396 -24.56 40.29 -21.12
CA LEU A 396 -25.43 41.10 -21.99
C LEU A 396 -26.78 41.29 -21.30
N PRO A 397 -27.19 42.53 -20.98
CA PRO A 397 -28.44 42.78 -20.26
C PRO A 397 -29.63 42.39 -21.15
N VAL A 398 -30.58 41.65 -20.57
CA VAL A 398 -31.84 41.29 -21.23
C VAL A 398 -32.96 41.45 -20.22
N ALA A 399 -34.00 42.18 -20.62
CA ALA A 399 -35.24 42.30 -19.86
C ALA A 399 -36.33 41.48 -20.56
N PHE A 400 -37.05 40.68 -19.78
CA PHE A 400 -38.26 39.99 -20.22
C PHE A 400 -39.44 40.49 -19.40
N ASP A 401 -40.56 40.78 -20.07
CA ASP A 401 -41.83 41.07 -19.41
C ASP A 401 -42.46 39.74 -18.93
N GLY A 402 -41.94 39.22 -17.82
CA GLY A 402 -42.41 37.99 -17.16
C GLY A 402 -41.42 36.81 -17.22
N SER A 403 -41.87 35.64 -16.77
CA SER A 403 -41.04 34.42 -16.74
C SER A 403 -40.64 34.01 -18.16
N PRO A 404 -39.33 33.94 -18.48
CA PRO A 404 -38.88 33.59 -19.82
C PRO A 404 -39.34 32.17 -20.19
N LYS A 405 -39.73 31.98 -21.45
CA LYS A 405 -40.05 30.68 -22.04
C LYS A 405 -38.89 30.24 -22.95
N LEU A 406 -38.78 28.95 -23.25
CA LEU A 406 -37.78 28.42 -24.19
C LEU A 406 -37.75 29.19 -25.52
N SER A 407 -38.92 29.55 -26.06
CA SER A 407 -39.03 30.34 -27.30
C SER A 407 -38.42 31.74 -27.20
N HIS A 408 -38.51 32.39 -26.03
CA HIS A 408 -37.92 33.71 -25.80
C HIS A 408 -36.39 33.62 -25.78
N LEU A 409 -35.83 32.57 -25.19
CA LEU A 409 -34.38 32.34 -25.18
C LEU A 409 -33.86 32.10 -26.59
N LEU A 410 -34.52 31.25 -27.37
CA LEU A 410 -34.09 30.95 -28.75
C LEU A 410 -34.21 32.16 -29.70
N ALA A 411 -35.08 33.13 -29.40
CA ALA A 411 -35.24 34.34 -30.21
C ALA A 411 -34.07 35.32 -30.08
N LEU A 412 -33.33 35.30 -28.96
CA LEU A 412 -32.16 36.17 -28.73
C LEU A 412 -30.98 35.84 -29.65
N ASP A 413 -30.91 34.62 -30.21
CA ASP A 413 -29.87 34.21 -31.16
C ASP A 413 -30.10 34.78 -32.56
N ARG A 414 -31.34 35.17 -32.89
CA ARG A 414 -31.70 35.67 -34.23
C ARG A 414 -31.39 37.14 -34.45
N SER A 415 -31.05 37.87 -33.38
CA SER A 415 -30.72 39.31 -33.44
C SER A 415 -29.24 39.61 -33.70
N ASP A 416 -28.34 38.61 -33.67
CA ASP A 416 -26.87 38.79 -33.78
C ASP A 416 -26.29 38.33 -35.14
N LEU A 417 -26.83 38.80 -36.27
CA LEU A 417 -26.11 38.73 -37.55
C LEU A 417 -25.44 40.08 -37.88
N PRO A 418 -24.11 40.24 -37.72
CA PRO A 418 -23.39 41.22 -38.50
C PRO A 418 -23.05 40.65 -39.89
N ALA A 419 -23.08 41.54 -40.88
CA ALA A 419 -22.83 41.25 -42.28
C ALA A 419 -21.43 40.65 -42.54
N VAL A 420 -21.37 39.90 -43.63
CA VAL A 420 -20.22 39.23 -44.25
C VAL A 420 -18.97 40.12 -44.35
N ASN A 421 -17.84 39.71 -43.74
CA ASN A 421 -16.59 39.46 -44.49
C ASN A 421 -15.45 38.88 -43.64
N ASP A 422 -14.68 38.01 -44.30
CA ASP A 422 -13.31 37.58 -44.04
C ASP A 422 -12.93 36.99 -42.68
N LEU A 423 -12.88 35.65 -42.59
CA LEU A 423 -11.74 34.94 -42.01
C LEU A 423 -11.54 33.57 -42.69
N THR A 424 -10.49 33.48 -43.50
CA THR A 424 -9.90 32.23 -44.01
C THR A 424 -9.53 31.24 -42.89
N PRO A 425 -9.51 29.92 -43.16
CA PRO A 425 -9.43 28.90 -42.12
C PRO A 425 -7.98 28.64 -41.69
N GLN A 426 -7.62 28.95 -40.44
CA GLN A 426 -6.40 28.42 -39.84
C GLN A 426 -6.61 26.98 -39.33
N ARG A 427 -5.83 26.08 -39.93
CA ARG A 427 -5.78 24.63 -39.72
C ARG A 427 -5.69 24.20 -38.26
N LYS A 428 -6.54 23.24 -37.88
CA LYS A 428 -6.37 22.40 -36.68
C LYS A 428 -5.05 21.62 -36.75
N ARG A 429 -4.16 21.82 -35.77
CA ARG A 429 -3.09 20.84 -35.48
C ARG A 429 -3.67 19.72 -34.62
N GLY A 430 -3.92 18.59 -35.25
CA GLY A 430 -4.29 17.34 -34.57
C GLY A 430 -3.10 16.75 -33.81
N ARG A 431 -3.39 16.21 -32.63
CA ARG A 431 -2.46 15.40 -31.82
C ARG A 431 -2.58 13.94 -32.27
N PRO A 432 -1.52 13.26 -32.74
CA PRO A 432 -1.65 11.88 -33.19
C PRO A 432 -1.75 10.94 -31.99
N LYS A 433 -2.67 9.96 -32.09
CA LYS A 433 -2.71 8.78 -31.22
C LYS A 433 -1.75 7.74 -31.78
N ALA A 434 -0.78 7.31 -30.98
CA ALA A 434 0.01 6.12 -31.27
C ALA A 434 -0.65 4.91 -30.60
N ASN A 435 -1.18 4.01 -31.42
CA ASN A 435 -1.41 2.60 -31.08
C ASN A 435 -0.97 1.81 -32.31
N ALA A 436 0.14 1.08 -32.21
CA ALA A 436 0.55 0.11 -33.20
C ALA A 436 0.62 -1.26 -32.52
N ALA A 437 -0.35 -2.11 -32.87
CA ALA A 437 -0.30 -3.54 -32.67
C ALA A 437 0.68 -4.13 -33.70
N LEU A 438 1.58 -4.99 -33.25
CA LEU A 438 2.40 -5.87 -34.10
C LEU A 438 1.85 -7.29 -33.96
N THR A 439 1.33 -7.82 -35.06
CA THR A 439 1.13 -9.25 -35.29
C THR A 439 2.14 -9.74 -36.35
N PRO A 440 2.41 -11.06 -36.39
CA PRO A 440 3.67 -11.63 -36.89
C PRO A 440 3.54 -12.27 -38.28
N GLN A 441 4.68 -12.52 -38.94
CA GLN A 441 4.98 -13.73 -39.74
C GLN A 441 6.44 -13.67 -40.25
N GLN A 442 7.28 -14.63 -39.83
CA GLN A 442 7.79 -15.77 -40.63
C GLN A 442 8.69 -15.36 -41.82
N GLN A 443 9.97 -15.75 -41.81
CA GLN A 443 10.48 -16.97 -42.47
C GLN A 443 12.02 -17.11 -42.34
N ALA A 444 12.42 -18.35 -42.02
CA ALA A 444 13.56 -19.14 -42.53
C ALA A 444 14.99 -18.57 -42.67
N GLY A 445 15.96 -19.35 -42.17
CA GLY A 445 17.18 -19.65 -42.92
C GLY A 445 18.52 -19.53 -42.19
N ALA A 446 18.88 -20.55 -41.39
CA ALA A 446 20.20 -21.19 -41.29
C ALA A 446 20.21 -22.18 -40.12
#